data_AF-A0A9E5H0D8-F1
#
_entry.id   AF-A0A9E5H0D8-F1
#
_cell.length_a   1.000
_cell.length_b   1.000
_cell.length_c   1.000
_cell.angle_alpha   90.00
_cell.angle_beta   90.00
_cell.angle_gamma   90.00
#
_symmetry.space_group_name_H-M   'P 1'
#
loop_
_entity.id
_entity.type
_entity.pdbx_description
1 polymer ?
#
loop_
_entity_poly.entity_id
_entity_poly.type
_entity_poly.pdbx_seq_one_letter_code
_entity_poly.pdbx_strand_id
1 'polypeptide(L)'
;MPTIDYIVIIIFSLLIVMAGLSFRKSGSDMKSYFAAGGAVPWSINGLSLYMSFFSAGTFVVWGSIAYELGWVAITIQLSMCLAGFVVAFVIAPKWRKTNVLTAAEFVRKRLGDKVQKFYTYIILILSLAYTGAFLYPVAKIVNVSTGWSINICIIVIGLLILLYTVVGGLWAVIVTDVLQFVILTAAVLLVVFLALEQIGGIDGFLTSLPVEDW
;
A
#
# COMPACT_ATOMS: atom_id res chain seq x y z
N MET A 1 -17.92 -5.98 -18.34
CA MET A 1 -16.75 -5.14 -18.64
C MET A 1 -16.47 -5.15 -20.13
N PRO A 2 -16.33 -3.97 -20.74
CA PRO A 2 -15.76 -3.80 -22.08
C PRO A 2 -14.41 -4.52 -22.25
N THR A 3 -14.10 -4.98 -23.46
CA THR A 3 -12.83 -5.66 -23.78
C THR A 3 -11.60 -4.81 -23.47
N ILE A 4 -11.70 -3.49 -23.57
CA ILE A 4 -10.60 -2.56 -23.29
C ILE A 4 -10.15 -2.61 -21.83
N ASP A 5 -11.08 -2.83 -20.89
CA ASP A 5 -10.76 -2.90 -19.45
C ASP A 5 -9.88 -4.12 -19.15
N TYR A 6 -10.20 -5.27 -19.76
CA TYR A 6 -9.40 -6.48 -19.62
C TYR A 6 -7.99 -6.29 -20.17
N ILE A 7 -7.86 -5.62 -21.32
CA ILE A 7 -6.55 -5.30 -21.91
C ILE A 7 -5.74 -4.42 -20.97
N VAL A 8 -6.35 -3.37 -20.41
CA VAL A 8 -5.68 -2.46 -19.46
C VAL A 8 -5.22 -3.22 -18.22
N ILE A 9 -6.06 -4.09 -17.64
CA ILE A 9 -5.72 -4.91 -16.47
C ILE A 9 -4.53 -5.83 -16.78
N ILE A 10 -4.52 -6.49 -17.93
CA ILE A 10 -3.44 -7.39 -18.34
C ILE A 10 -2.14 -6.62 -18.54
N ILE A 11 -2.18 -5.48 -19.27
CA ILE A 11 -1.00 -4.64 -19.50
C ILE A 11 -0.45 -4.12 -18.17
N PHE A 12 -1.31 -3.61 -17.29
CA PHE A 12 -0.93 -3.14 -15.97
C PHE A 12 -0.28 -4.26 -15.14
N SER A 13 -0.91 -5.43 -15.08
CA SER A 13 -0.38 -6.59 -14.34
C SER A 13 0.99 -7.02 -14.87
N LEU A 14 1.15 -7.06 -16.19
CA LEU A 14 2.43 -7.38 -16.83
C LEU A 14 3.49 -6.32 -16.53
N LEU A 15 3.16 -5.03 -16.58
CA LEU A 15 4.08 -3.96 -16.23
C LEU A 15 4.59 -4.09 -14.79
N ILE A 16 3.70 -4.36 -13.84
CA ILE A 16 4.08 -4.55 -12.43
C ILE A 16 4.98 -5.78 -12.26
N VAL A 17 4.62 -6.91 -12.87
CA VAL A 17 5.44 -8.13 -12.81
C VAL A 17 6.81 -7.90 -13.46
N MET A 18 6.86 -7.30 -14.65
CA MET A 18 8.12 -7.00 -15.34
C MET A 18 9.00 -6.04 -14.53
N ALA A 19 8.40 -4.98 -13.97
CA ALA A 19 9.11 -4.04 -13.11
C ALA A 19 9.68 -4.74 -11.87
N GLY A 20 8.89 -5.56 -11.18
CA GLY A 20 9.37 -6.31 -10.02
C GLY A 20 10.47 -7.32 -10.38
N LEU A 21 10.32 -8.05 -11.49
CA LEU A 21 11.31 -9.02 -11.97
C LEU A 21 12.62 -8.36 -12.45
N SER A 22 12.57 -7.10 -12.92
CA SER A 22 13.77 -6.39 -13.37
C SER A 22 14.82 -6.21 -12.26
N PHE A 23 14.40 -6.24 -10.99
CA PHE A 23 15.27 -6.12 -9.81
C PHE A 23 15.63 -7.47 -9.17
N ARG A 24 15.39 -8.61 -9.85
CA ARG A 24 15.71 -9.96 -9.36
C ARG A 24 17.16 -10.11 -8.86
N LYS A 25 18.12 -9.46 -9.51
CA LYS A 25 19.54 -9.54 -9.14
C LYS A 25 19.88 -8.82 -7.83
N SER A 26 18.98 -7.96 -7.34
CA SER A 26 19.18 -7.18 -6.12
C SER A 26 18.89 -7.99 -4.84
N GLY A 27 18.38 -9.22 -4.93
CA GLY A 27 18.09 -10.08 -3.77
C GLY A 27 19.22 -11.01 -3.32
N SER A 28 20.47 -10.80 -3.77
CA SER A 28 21.54 -11.79 -3.61
C SER A 28 22.06 -11.97 -2.17
N ASP A 29 21.90 -10.98 -1.30
CA ASP A 29 22.26 -11.08 0.12
C ASP A 29 21.13 -10.59 1.04
N MET A 30 21.20 -10.96 2.32
CA MET A 30 20.13 -10.65 3.30
C MET A 30 19.88 -9.14 3.45
N LYS A 31 20.94 -8.32 3.41
CA LYS A 31 20.83 -6.88 3.58
C LYS A 31 20.19 -6.20 2.36
N SER A 32 20.51 -6.68 1.17
CA SER A 32 19.96 -6.20 -0.10
C SER A 32 18.53 -6.68 -0.28
N TYR A 33 18.21 -7.91 0.14
CA TYR A 33 16.85 -8.44 0.10
C TYR A 33 15.90 -7.71 1.07
N PHE A 34 16.30 -7.50 2.34
CA PHE A 34 15.42 -6.93 3.37
C PHE A 34 15.53 -5.43 3.58
N ALA A 35 16.64 -4.79 3.19
CA ALA A 35 16.86 -3.36 3.40
C ALA A 35 17.35 -2.63 2.15
N ALA A 36 17.26 -3.26 0.97
CA ALA A 36 17.64 -2.64 -0.30
C ALA A 36 19.07 -2.06 -0.27
N GLY A 37 19.96 -2.68 0.52
CA GLY A 37 21.34 -2.25 0.71
C GLY A 37 21.52 -0.98 1.56
N GLY A 38 20.43 -0.35 2.02
CA GLY A 38 20.44 0.89 2.78
C GLY A 38 20.71 2.15 1.94
N ALA A 39 20.67 2.03 0.61
CA ALA A 39 21.03 3.10 -0.34
C ALA A 39 19.81 3.74 -1.05
N VAL A 40 18.58 3.40 -0.63
CA VAL A 40 17.36 3.94 -1.25
C VAL A 40 17.23 5.44 -0.89
N PRO A 41 17.06 6.34 -1.89
CA PRO A 41 16.77 7.75 -1.63
C PRO A 41 15.57 7.93 -0.70
N TRP A 42 15.67 8.88 0.23
CA TRP A 42 14.64 9.08 1.26
C TRP A 42 13.26 9.39 0.68
N SER A 43 13.19 10.08 -0.46
CA SER A 43 11.93 10.41 -1.16
C SER A 43 11.24 9.16 -1.69
N ILE A 44 12.00 8.25 -2.30
CA ILE A 44 11.49 6.97 -2.82
C ILE A 44 11.04 6.07 -1.67
N ASN A 45 11.81 6.02 -0.58
CA ASN A 45 11.45 5.22 0.59
C ASN A 45 10.19 5.77 1.30
N GLY A 46 10.06 7.10 1.38
CA GLY A 46 8.86 7.75 1.91
C GLY A 46 7.61 7.48 1.07
N LEU A 47 7.76 7.49 -0.26
CA LEU A 47 6.68 7.12 -1.18
C LEU A 47 6.27 5.66 -1.02
N SER A 48 7.23 4.73 -0.97
CA SER A 48 6.94 3.30 -0.76
C SER A 48 6.27 3.05 0.61
N LEU A 49 6.70 3.77 1.66
CA LEU A 49 6.04 3.74 2.96
C LEU A 49 4.58 4.23 2.86
N TYR A 50 4.32 5.31 2.13
CA TYR A 50 2.96 5.79 1.87
C TYR A 50 2.13 4.74 1.11
N MET A 51 2.68 4.16 0.05
CA MET A 51 1.99 3.13 -0.75
C MET A 51 1.70 1.87 0.06
N SER A 52 2.54 1.53 1.03
CA SER A 52 2.29 0.41 1.95
C SER A 52 1.05 0.61 2.84
N PHE A 53 0.61 1.86 3.08
CA PHE A 53 -0.66 2.17 3.74
C PHE A 53 -1.83 2.27 2.77
N PHE A 54 -1.55 2.31 1.47
CA PHE A 54 -2.56 2.53 0.44
C PHE A 54 -3.10 1.18 -0.07
N SER A 55 -4.42 1.02 -0.05
CA SER A 55 -5.08 -0.21 -0.51
C SER A 55 -6.41 0.08 -1.20
N ALA A 56 -7.00 -0.95 -1.82
CA ALA A 56 -8.40 -0.93 -2.22
C ALA A 56 -9.33 -0.51 -1.06
N GLY A 57 -9.01 -0.95 0.16
CA GLY A 57 -9.71 -0.53 1.36
C GLY A 57 -9.67 0.99 1.58
N THR A 58 -8.62 1.68 1.12
CA THR A 58 -8.51 3.13 1.27
C THR A 58 -9.62 3.85 0.51
N PHE A 59 -9.89 3.47 -0.74
CA PHE A 59 -10.97 4.08 -1.52
C PHE A 59 -12.36 3.77 -0.97
N VAL A 60 -12.59 2.51 -0.59
CA VAL A 60 -13.91 2.08 -0.15
C VAL A 60 -14.22 2.63 1.24
N VAL A 61 -13.31 2.44 2.20
CA VAL A 61 -13.53 2.82 3.60
C VAL A 61 -13.44 4.33 3.76
N TRP A 62 -12.34 4.97 3.34
CA TRP A 62 -12.22 6.42 3.51
C TRP A 62 -13.13 7.20 2.57
N GLY A 63 -13.46 6.66 1.39
CA GLY A 63 -14.48 7.24 0.52
C GLY A 63 -15.85 7.22 1.18
N SER A 64 -16.23 6.11 1.83
CA SER A 64 -17.49 6.03 2.60
C SER A 64 -17.50 7.01 3.77
N ILE A 65 -16.41 7.07 4.56
CA ILE A 65 -16.31 8.00 5.69
C ILE A 65 -16.34 9.46 5.21
N ALA A 66 -15.68 9.79 4.09
CA ALA A 66 -15.73 11.13 3.53
C ALA A 66 -17.12 11.49 2.97
N TYR A 67 -17.84 10.50 2.41
CA TYR A 67 -19.21 10.71 1.94
C TYR A 67 -20.18 10.95 3.11
N GLU A 68 -20.02 10.23 4.22
CA GLU A 68 -20.90 10.33 5.39
C GLU A 68 -20.54 11.48 6.34
N LEU A 69 -19.25 11.75 6.53
CA LEU A 69 -18.73 12.65 7.57
C LEU A 69 -17.89 13.82 7.02
N GLY A 70 -17.78 13.97 5.69
CA GLY A 70 -17.10 15.08 5.04
C GLY A 70 -15.66 15.31 5.54
N TRP A 71 -15.43 16.49 6.13
CA TRP A 71 -14.11 16.94 6.59
C TRP A 71 -13.51 16.09 7.71
N VAL A 72 -14.33 15.35 8.47
CA VAL A 72 -13.84 14.44 9.52
C VAL A 72 -12.87 13.39 8.96
N ALA A 73 -13.11 12.89 7.74
CA ALA A 73 -12.19 11.96 7.09
C ALA A 73 -10.79 12.60 6.89
N ILE A 74 -10.76 13.87 6.51
CA ILE A 74 -9.53 14.63 6.25
C ILE A 74 -8.80 14.91 7.56
N THR A 75 -9.51 15.32 8.62
CA THR A 75 -8.88 15.61 9.93
C THR A 75 -8.26 14.35 10.54
N ILE A 76 -8.93 13.20 10.44
CA ILE A 76 -8.36 11.92 10.87
C ILE A 76 -7.10 11.60 10.06
N GLN A 77 -7.13 11.76 8.72
CA GLN A 77 -5.95 11.48 7.89
C GLN A 77 -4.78 12.44 8.17
N LEU A 78 -5.04 13.71 8.46
CA LEU A 78 -4.04 14.70 8.88
C LEU A 78 -3.42 14.34 10.24
N SER A 79 -4.19 13.75 11.16
CA SER A 79 -3.65 13.27 12.44
C SER A 79 -2.58 12.18 12.26
N MET A 80 -2.74 11.30 11.26
CA MET A 80 -1.72 10.31 10.91
C MET A 80 -0.46 10.96 10.35
N CYS A 81 -0.60 12.07 9.61
CA CYS A 81 0.55 12.86 9.13
C CYS A 81 1.35 13.43 10.30
N LEU A 82 0.66 14.02 11.29
CA LEU A 82 1.31 14.52 12.52
C LEU A 82 2.02 13.41 13.28
N ALA A 83 1.38 12.24 13.44
CA ALA A 83 2.02 11.07 14.04
C ALA A 83 3.27 10.64 13.25
N GLY A 84 3.23 10.71 11.92
CA GLY A 84 4.37 10.47 11.03
C GLY A 84 5.57 11.38 11.34
N PHE A 85 5.33 12.68 11.55
CA PHE A 85 6.40 13.61 11.96
C PHE A 85 6.98 13.25 13.33
N VAL A 86 6.15 12.87 14.30
CA VAL A 86 6.61 12.42 15.63
C VAL A 86 7.50 11.18 15.48
N VAL A 87 7.08 10.19 14.69
CA VAL A 87 7.89 8.99 14.42
C VAL A 87 9.21 9.38 13.74
N ALA A 88 9.17 10.27 12.74
CA ALA A 88 10.35 10.69 11.98
C ALA A 88 11.39 11.44 12.83
N PHE A 89 10.96 12.33 13.73
CA PHE A 89 11.89 13.14 14.54
C PHE A 89 12.27 12.49 15.87
N VAL A 90 11.41 11.66 16.46
CA VAL A 90 11.65 11.10 17.81
C VAL A 90 12.08 9.63 17.76
N ILE A 91 11.40 8.80 16.97
CA ILE A 91 11.59 7.36 16.97
C ILE A 91 12.67 6.94 15.97
N ALA A 92 12.60 7.43 14.73
CA ALA A 92 13.51 7.03 13.65
C ALA A 92 15.00 7.30 13.97
N PRO A 93 15.40 8.43 14.59
CA PRO A 93 16.80 8.66 14.94
C PRO A 93 17.29 7.70 16.03
N LYS A 94 16.42 7.35 16.98
CA LYS A 94 16.72 6.35 18.04
C LYS A 94 16.84 4.95 17.43
N TRP A 95 15.93 4.60 16.51
CA TRP A 95 15.97 3.34 15.78
C TRP A 95 17.27 3.18 15.00
N ARG A 96 17.69 4.23 14.26
CA ARG A 96 18.93 4.20 13.47
C ARG A 96 20.17 3.94 14.32
N LYS A 97 20.22 4.44 15.56
CA LYS A 97 21.34 4.21 16.50
C LYS A 97 21.48 2.75 16.94
N THR A 98 20.45 1.92 16.80
CA THR A 98 20.49 0.51 17.22
C THR A 98 21.30 -0.36 16.26
N ASN A 99 21.53 0.08 15.02
CA ASN A 99 22.19 -0.68 13.95
C ASN A 99 21.62 -2.10 13.75
N VAL A 100 20.36 -2.32 14.09
CA VAL A 100 19.65 -3.57 13.81
C VAL A 100 18.96 -3.50 12.46
N LEU A 101 18.89 -4.63 11.76
CA LEU A 101 18.22 -4.71 10.47
C LEU A 101 16.72 -4.95 10.61
N THR A 102 16.31 -5.70 11.65
CA THR A 102 14.92 -6.13 11.84
C THR A 102 14.42 -5.86 13.26
N ALA A 103 13.10 -5.74 13.41
CA ALA A 103 12.49 -5.63 14.73
C ALA A 103 12.71 -6.87 15.58
N ALA A 104 12.74 -8.06 14.97
CA ALA A 104 13.07 -9.30 15.67
C ALA A 104 14.50 -9.27 16.24
N GLU A 105 15.47 -8.75 15.48
CA GLU A 105 16.85 -8.57 15.96
C GLU A 105 16.93 -7.57 17.13
N PHE A 106 16.15 -6.48 17.07
CA PHE A 106 16.05 -5.53 18.17
C PHE A 106 15.52 -6.20 19.45
N VAL A 107 14.42 -6.95 19.34
CA VAL A 107 13.84 -7.73 20.46
C VAL A 107 14.86 -8.72 21.00
N ARG A 108 15.60 -9.42 20.13
CA ARG A 108 16.65 -10.36 20.53
C ARG A 108 17.74 -9.68 21.37
N LYS A 109 18.30 -8.57 20.87
CA LYS A 109 19.38 -7.84 21.57
C LYS A 109 18.90 -7.27 22.91
N ARG A 110 17.62 -6.92 23.04
CA ARG A 110 17.09 -6.28 24.25
C ARG A 110 16.52 -7.25 25.28
N LEU A 111 15.87 -8.33 24.83
CA LEU A 111 15.04 -9.23 25.66
C LEU A 111 15.44 -10.71 25.54
N GLY A 112 16.41 -11.05 24.68
CA GLY A 112 16.95 -12.40 24.51
C GLY A 112 16.16 -13.28 23.52
N ASP A 113 16.74 -14.46 23.26
CA ASP A 113 16.28 -15.37 22.19
C ASP A 113 14.87 -15.92 22.41
N LYS A 114 14.50 -16.23 23.66
CA LYS A 114 13.17 -16.77 23.99
C LYS A 114 12.06 -15.79 23.61
N VAL A 115 12.23 -14.52 23.94
CA VAL A 115 11.27 -13.46 23.64
C VAL A 115 11.24 -13.16 22.14
N GLN A 116 12.41 -13.16 21.46
CA GLN A 116 12.45 -12.98 20.01
C GLN A 116 11.70 -14.09 19.26
N LYS A 117 11.84 -15.35 19.66
CA LYS A 117 11.12 -16.47 19.03
C LYS A 117 9.60 -16.30 19.21
N PHE A 118 9.16 -16.00 20.43
CA PHE A 118 7.75 -15.73 20.72
C PHE A 118 7.20 -14.57 19.88
N TYR A 119 7.91 -13.44 19.85
CA TYR A 119 7.59 -12.29 19.02
C TYR A 119 7.45 -12.68 17.54
N THR A 120 8.40 -13.46 17.02
CA THR A 120 8.42 -13.85 15.60
C THR A 120 7.23 -14.74 15.25
N TYR A 121 6.87 -15.71 16.11
CA TYR A 121 5.71 -16.56 15.87
C TYR A 121 4.39 -15.78 15.89
N ILE A 122 4.21 -14.89 16.87
CA ILE A 122 3.00 -14.05 16.94
C ILE A 122 2.90 -13.16 15.72
N ILE A 123 3.98 -12.45 15.37
CA ILE A 123 3.97 -11.56 14.21
C ILE A 123 3.71 -12.34 12.92
N LEU A 124 4.23 -13.55 12.77
CA LEU A 124 3.97 -14.38 11.59
C LEU A 124 2.49 -14.75 11.47
N ILE A 125 1.86 -15.19 12.57
CA ILE A 125 0.43 -15.53 12.58
C ILE A 125 -0.43 -14.29 12.27
N LEU A 126 -0.13 -13.16 12.92
CA LEU A 126 -0.85 -11.91 12.68
C LEU A 126 -0.66 -11.41 11.25
N SER A 127 0.55 -11.54 10.69
CA SER A 127 0.86 -11.12 9.32
C SER A 127 0.12 -11.97 8.29
N LEU A 128 -0.06 -13.27 8.53
CA LEU A 128 -0.86 -14.15 7.67
C LEU A 128 -2.34 -13.72 7.68
N ALA A 129 -2.91 -13.51 8.86
CA ALA A 129 -4.29 -13.05 9.00
C ALA A 129 -4.49 -11.68 8.35
N TYR A 130 -3.56 -10.74 8.58
CA TYR A 130 -3.57 -9.41 8.00
C TYR A 130 -3.48 -9.45 6.47
N THR A 131 -2.55 -10.22 5.91
CA THR A 131 -2.39 -10.35 4.45
C THR A 131 -3.67 -10.90 3.81
N GLY A 132 -4.30 -11.90 4.44
CA GLY A 132 -5.60 -12.43 3.97
C GLY A 132 -6.72 -11.38 4.02
N ALA A 133 -6.79 -10.60 5.10
CA ALA A 133 -7.78 -9.53 5.27
C ALA A 133 -7.64 -8.41 4.21
N PHE A 134 -6.43 -8.17 3.70
CA PHE A 134 -6.17 -7.21 2.62
C PHE A 134 -6.33 -7.81 1.22
N LEU A 135 -6.01 -9.10 1.03
CA LEU A 135 -6.17 -9.78 -0.25
C LEU A 135 -7.66 -9.95 -0.62
N TYR A 136 -8.52 -10.20 0.37
CA TYR A 136 -9.94 -10.46 0.13
C TYR A 136 -10.68 -9.28 -0.53
N PRO A 137 -10.63 -8.03 -0.01
CA PRO A 137 -11.28 -6.88 -0.65
C PRO A 137 -10.79 -6.63 -2.08
N VAL A 138 -9.48 -6.79 -2.33
CA VAL A 138 -8.91 -6.62 -3.68
C VAL A 138 -9.48 -7.67 -4.62
N ALA A 139 -9.50 -8.94 -4.20
CA ALA A 139 -10.12 -10.01 -4.98
C ALA A 139 -11.63 -9.81 -5.15
N LYS A 140 -12.31 -9.22 -4.17
CA LYS A 140 -13.75 -8.94 -4.22
C LYS A 140 -14.08 -7.87 -5.27
N ILE A 141 -13.26 -6.84 -5.40
CA ILE A 141 -13.40 -5.83 -6.47
C ILE A 141 -13.32 -6.52 -7.83
N VAL A 142 -12.29 -7.34 -8.06
CA VAL A 142 -12.13 -8.07 -9.33
C VAL A 142 -13.30 -9.03 -9.58
N ASN A 143 -13.76 -9.75 -8.56
CA ASN A 143 -14.94 -10.62 -8.63
C ASN A 143 -16.19 -9.87 -9.10
N VAL A 144 -16.48 -8.70 -8.53
CA VAL A 144 -17.67 -7.91 -8.89
C VAL A 144 -17.54 -7.32 -10.30
N SER A 145 -16.34 -6.88 -10.69
CA SER A 145 -16.12 -6.28 -12.02
C SER A 145 -16.13 -7.31 -13.16
N THR A 146 -15.55 -8.49 -12.95
CA THR A 146 -15.37 -9.52 -13.99
C THR A 146 -16.43 -10.62 -13.98
N GLY A 147 -17.11 -10.83 -12.84
CA GLY A 147 -18.02 -11.95 -12.62
C GLY A 147 -17.33 -13.28 -12.31
N TRP A 148 -15.99 -13.34 -12.27
CA TRP A 148 -15.24 -14.56 -11.92
C TRP A 148 -15.47 -14.97 -10.47
N SER A 149 -15.39 -16.26 -10.15
CA SER A 149 -15.54 -16.70 -8.74
C SER A 149 -14.47 -16.06 -7.85
N ILE A 150 -14.86 -15.72 -6.60
CA ILE A 150 -13.95 -15.08 -5.64
C ILE A 150 -12.69 -15.91 -5.39
N ASN A 151 -12.82 -17.24 -5.35
CA ASN A 151 -11.71 -18.16 -5.15
C ASN A 151 -10.67 -18.07 -6.28
N ILE A 152 -11.12 -17.97 -7.54
CA ILE A 152 -10.22 -17.79 -8.68
C ILE A 152 -9.51 -16.43 -8.58
N CYS A 153 -10.25 -15.36 -8.24
CA CYS A 153 -9.67 -14.02 -8.08
C CYS A 153 -8.56 -14.01 -7.01
N ILE A 154 -8.81 -14.63 -5.85
CA ILE A 154 -7.83 -14.74 -4.76
C ILE A 154 -6.58 -15.47 -5.24
N ILE A 155 -6.73 -16.63 -5.89
CA ILE A 155 -5.59 -17.43 -6.35
C ILE A 155 -4.76 -16.66 -7.39
N VAL A 156 -5.40 -16.08 -8.40
CA VAL A 156 -4.71 -15.37 -9.49
C VAL A 156 -3.95 -14.16 -8.96
N ILE A 157 -4.61 -13.31 -8.16
CA ILE A 157 -3.99 -12.11 -7.60
C ILE A 157 -2.88 -12.49 -6.61
N GLY A 158 -3.12 -13.48 -5.74
CA GLY A 158 -2.13 -13.97 -4.80
C GLY A 158 -0.89 -14.51 -5.49
N LEU A 159 -1.05 -15.31 -6.55
CA LEU A 159 0.07 -15.83 -7.35
C LEU A 159 0.84 -14.69 -8.03
N LEU A 160 0.16 -13.72 -8.63
CA LEU A 160 0.82 -12.55 -9.23
C LEU A 160 1.67 -11.80 -8.21
N ILE A 161 1.11 -11.53 -7.02
CA ILE A 161 1.83 -10.86 -5.92
C ILE A 161 3.04 -11.68 -5.47
N LEU A 162 2.88 -12.98 -5.25
CA LEU A 162 3.97 -13.86 -4.85
C LEU A 162 5.09 -13.91 -5.88
N LEU A 163 4.75 -13.94 -7.17
CA LEU A 163 5.73 -14.03 -8.26
C LEU A 163 6.72 -12.85 -8.26
N TYR A 164 6.25 -11.61 -8.11
CA TYR A 164 7.15 -10.46 -8.15
C TYR A 164 7.80 -10.16 -6.79
N THR A 165 7.11 -10.44 -5.67
CA THR A 165 7.62 -10.15 -4.32
C THR A 165 8.74 -11.11 -3.89
N VAL A 166 8.60 -12.41 -4.16
CA VAL A 166 9.60 -13.42 -3.76
C VAL A 166 10.89 -13.27 -4.56
N VAL A 167 10.79 -12.87 -5.83
CA VAL A 167 11.92 -12.87 -6.76
C VAL A 167 12.80 -11.63 -6.60
N GLY A 168 12.22 -10.47 -6.25
CA GLY A 168 12.93 -9.20 -6.31
C GLY A 168 13.28 -8.55 -4.98
N GLY A 169 12.78 -9.05 -3.84
CA GLY A 169 13.04 -8.47 -2.52
C GLY A 169 12.54 -7.04 -2.38
N LEU A 170 13.06 -6.29 -1.41
CA LEU A 170 12.59 -4.93 -1.10
C LEU A 170 12.72 -3.95 -2.28
N TRP A 171 13.77 -4.07 -3.10
CA TRP A 171 13.95 -3.21 -4.27
C TRP A 171 12.81 -3.36 -5.29
N ALA A 172 12.35 -4.58 -5.53
CA ALA A 172 11.22 -4.80 -6.43
C ALA A 172 9.93 -4.19 -5.88
N VAL A 173 9.68 -4.33 -4.58
CA VAL A 173 8.51 -3.72 -3.91
C VAL A 173 8.54 -2.20 -4.07
N ILE A 174 9.68 -1.56 -3.75
CA ILE A 174 9.84 -0.11 -3.86
C ILE A 174 9.59 0.40 -5.29
N VAL A 175 10.10 -0.31 -6.29
CA VAL A 175 9.93 0.10 -7.70
C VAL A 175 8.47 -0.07 -8.14
N THR A 176 7.83 -1.18 -7.76
CA THR A 176 6.41 -1.37 -8.05
C THR A 176 5.55 -0.32 -7.34
N ASP A 177 5.90 0.09 -6.13
CA ASP A 177 5.19 1.14 -5.39
C ASP A 177 5.29 2.49 -6.09
N VAL A 178 6.47 2.86 -6.61
CA VAL A 178 6.65 4.11 -7.37
C VAL A 178 5.79 4.11 -8.64
N LEU A 179 5.78 3.00 -9.39
CA LEU A 179 4.95 2.88 -10.59
C LEU A 179 3.46 2.94 -10.25
N GLN A 180 3.04 2.21 -9.21
CA GLN A 180 1.65 2.22 -8.76
C GLN A 180 1.24 3.60 -8.28
N PHE A 181 2.11 4.34 -7.58
CA PHE A 181 1.83 5.68 -7.10
C PHE A 181 1.51 6.63 -8.26
N VAL A 182 2.35 6.65 -9.29
CA VAL A 182 2.14 7.54 -10.46
C VAL A 182 0.82 7.24 -11.16
N ILE A 183 0.55 5.95 -11.43
CA ILE A 183 -0.68 5.51 -12.10
C ILE A 183 -1.90 5.85 -11.25
N LEU A 184 -1.81 5.60 -9.94
CA LEU A 184 -2.88 5.82 -9.00
C LEU A 184 -3.19 7.31 -8.83
N THR A 185 -2.17 8.17 -8.68
CA THR A 185 -2.36 9.61 -8.59
C THR A 185 -3.04 10.15 -9.84
N ALA A 186 -2.63 9.70 -11.04
CA ALA A 186 -3.29 10.07 -12.28
C ALA A 186 -4.76 9.63 -12.32
N ALA A 187 -5.05 8.40 -11.89
CA ALA A 187 -6.42 7.88 -11.83
C ALA A 187 -7.29 8.69 -10.84
N VAL A 188 -6.78 9.02 -9.66
CA VAL A 188 -7.50 9.84 -8.67
C VAL A 188 -7.80 11.24 -9.20
N LEU A 189 -6.80 11.91 -9.78
CA LEU A 189 -7.00 13.25 -10.35
C LEU A 189 -8.05 13.24 -11.47
N LEU A 190 -8.03 12.21 -12.33
CA LEU A 190 -9.02 12.04 -13.39
C LEU A 190 -10.42 11.81 -12.83
N VAL A 191 -10.57 10.94 -11.81
CA VAL A 191 -11.87 10.68 -11.16
C VAL A 191 -12.42 11.95 -10.50
N VAL A 192 -11.58 12.72 -9.80
CA VAL A 192 -11.98 13.99 -9.18
C VAL A 192 -12.43 14.99 -10.26
N PHE A 193 -11.69 15.10 -11.36
CA PHE A 193 -12.07 15.99 -12.46
C PHE A 193 -13.42 15.62 -13.07
N LEU A 194 -13.63 14.34 -13.41
CA LEU A 194 -14.89 13.86 -13.98
C LEU A 194 -16.06 14.02 -12.99
N ALA A 195 -15.82 13.79 -11.70
CA ALA A 195 -16.84 13.99 -10.67
C ALA A 195 -17.26 15.46 -10.55
N LEU A 196 -16.30 16.39 -10.61
CA LEU A 196 -16.58 17.83 -10.62
C LEU A 196 -17.33 18.25 -11.89
N GLU A 197 -16.93 17.75 -13.06
CA GLU A 197 -17.63 18.04 -14.32
C GLU A 197 -19.10 17.61 -14.26
N GLN A 198 -19.38 16.43 -13.69
CA GLN A 198 -20.72 15.88 -13.58
C GLN A 198 -21.67 16.72 -12.71
N ILE A 199 -21.13 17.48 -11.74
CA ILE A 199 -21.91 18.32 -10.82
C ILE A 199 -21.88 19.80 -11.20
N GLY A 200 -21.40 20.17 -12.39
CA GLY A 200 -21.35 21.56 -12.85
C GLY A 200 -20.13 22.34 -12.36
N GLY A 201 -19.04 21.64 -12.03
CA GLY A 201 -17.78 22.22 -11.59
C GLY A 201 -17.72 22.53 -10.10
N ILE A 202 -16.74 23.36 -9.72
CA ILE A 202 -16.53 23.77 -8.32
C ILE A 202 -17.74 24.53 -7.79
N ASP A 203 -18.39 25.36 -8.61
CA ASP A 203 -19.56 26.13 -8.21
C ASP A 203 -20.72 25.20 -7.83
N GLY A 204 -21.00 24.20 -8.67
CA GLY A 204 -22.03 23.19 -8.40
C GLY A 204 -21.72 22.34 -7.17
N PHE A 205 -20.45 22.00 -6.95
CA PHE A 205 -19.99 21.36 -5.72
C PHE A 205 -20.30 22.22 -4.48
N LEU A 206 -19.87 23.48 -4.48
CA LEU A 206 -20.06 24.40 -3.35
C LEU A 206 -21.55 24.63 -3.04
N THR A 207 -22.40 24.71 -4.07
CA THR A 207 -23.86 24.85 -3.87
C THR A 207 -24.54 23.59 -3.36
N SER A 208 -23.94 22.42 -3.58
CA SER A 208 -24.48 21.13 -3.14
C SER A 208 -24.00 20.71 -1.76
N LEU A 209 -23.12 21.51 -1.12
CA LEU A 209 -22.64 21.22 0.22
C LEU A 209 -23.78 21.33 1.26
N PRO A 210 -23.92 20.36 2.17
CA PRO A 210 -24.87 20.46 3.26
C PRO A 210 -24.54 21.67 4.15
N VAL A 211 -25.56 22.42 4.56
CA VAL A 211 -25.39 23.65 5.35
C VAL A 211 -25.00 23.36 6.82
N GLU A 212 -25.22 22.12 7.29
CA GLU A 212 -25.15 21.75 8.71
C GLU A 212 -23.93 20.90 9.11
N ASP A 213 -23.16 20.31 8.18
CA ASP A 213 -22.05 19.40 8.51
C ASP A 213 -20.68 19.99 8.12
N TRP A 214 -20.05 20.70 9.07
CA TRP A 214 -18.65 21.12 9.03
C TRP A 214 -17.84 20.52 10.18
#